data_AF-A0A016QMT2-F1
#
_entry.id   AF-A0A016QMT2-F1
#
_cell.length_a   1.000
_cell.length_b   1.000
_cell.length_c   1.000
_cell.angle_alpha   90.00
_cell.angle_beta   90.00
_cell.angle_gamma   90.00
#
_symmetry.space_group_name_H-M   'P 1'
#
loop_
_entity.id
_entity.type
_entity.pdbx_description
1 polymer ?
#
loop_
_entity_poly.entity_id
_entity_poly.type
_entity_poly.pdbx_seq_one_letter_code
_entity_poly.pdbx_strand_id
1 'polypeptide(L)'
;MPDEPRRTRPVPRDRLPTRQQREEARQQAQDYRAYAEVWYRALRGWDVRQHTVPVPRMSYAFARGFEPISTMGEGGPDLPTALLTPIGELRETEVARAISSMVASPVPDRHAAGGLLERVRGSLTAPVSLLREGGGWSYPAARTAGYAVAVLTLAVTLGDAEAEGPLRYAQAVLRRQEAQSSCVES
;
A
#
# COMPACT_ATOMS: atom_id res chain seq x y z
N MET A 1 31.03 19.85 -37.53
CA MET A 1 29.76 20.54 -37.25
C MET A 1 29.70 20.73 -35.73
N PRO A 2 29.97 21.92 -35.19
CA PRO A 2 29.84 22.15 -33.76
C PRO A 2 28.35 22.24 -33.40
N ASP A 3 27.95 21.48 -32.38
CA ASP A 3 26.60 21.39 -31.85
C ASP A 3 26.29 22.69 -31.09
N GLU A 4 25.36 23.50 -31.59
CA GLU A 4 24.99 24.76 -30.93
C GLU A 4 24.18 24.48 -29.65
N PRO A 5 24.50 25.13 -28.52
CA PRO A 5 23.76 24.94 -27.28
C PRO A 5 22.33 25.50 -27.44
N ARG A 6 21.34 24.61 -27.39
CA ARG A 6 19.91 24.95 -27.41
C ARG A 6 19.59 25.91 -26.26
N ARG A 7 19.45 27.20 -26.58
CA ARG A 7 18.96 28.23 -25.65
C ARG A 7 17.55 27.87 -25.19
N THR A 8 17.41 27.47 -23.93
CA THR A 8 16.12 27.26 -23.27
C THR A 8 15.33 28.57 -23.29
N ARG A 9 14.19 28.58 -23.99
CA ARG A 9 13.29 29.75 -24.01
C ARG A 9 12.88 30.08 -22.57
N PRO A 10 12.93 31.36 -22.15
CA PRO A 10 12.48 31.76 -20.83
C PRO A 10 10.99 31.45 -20.68
N VAL A 11 10.62 30.77 -19.59
CA VAL A 11 9.22 30.48 -19.26
C VAL A 11 8.51 31.82 -19.00
N PRO A 12 7.37 32.11 -19.67
CA PRO A 12 6.62 33.33 -19.44
C PRO A 12 6.24 33.46 -17.96
N ARG A 13 6.52 34.62 -17.35
CA ARG A 13 6.28 34.89 -15.92
C ARG A 13 4.81 34.69 -15.52
N ASP A 14 3.87 34.86 -16.45
CA ASP A 14 2.43 34.67 -16.24
C ASP A 14 2.03 33.19 -15.99
N ARG A 15 2.95 32.24 -16.19
CA ARG A 15 2.73 30.81 -15.91
C ARG A 15 3.31 30.35 -14.57
N LEU A 16 3.87 31.25 -13.77
CA LEU A 16 4.39 30.89 -12.46
C LEU A 16 3.22 30.76 -11.46
N PRO A 17 3.12 29.64 -10.73
CA PRO A 17 2.05 29.46 -9.77
C PRO A 17 2.15 30.51 -8.68
N THR A 18 0.99 31.05 -8.29
CA THR A 18 0.87 32.04 -7.21
C THR A 18 1.29 31.43 -5.88
N ARG A 19 1.56 32.27 -4.87
CA ARG A 19 1.93 31.80 -3.53
C ARG A 19 0.88 30.86 -2.94
N GLN A 20 -0.40 31.21 -3.08
CA GLN A 20 -1.54 30.39 -2.65
C GLN A 20 -1.55 29.01 -3.33
N GLN A 21 -1.42 28.97 -4.66
CA GLN A 21 -1.36 27.70 -5.40
C GLN A 21 -0.20 26.80 -4.96
N ARG A 22 0.95 27.38 -4.58
CA ARG A 22 2.08 26.62 -4.04
C ARG A 22 1.82 26.07 -2.65
N GLU A 23 1.12 26.83 -1.81
CA GLU A 23 0.73 26.40 -0.46
C GLU A 23 -0.31 25.28 -0.54
N GLU A 24 -1.34 25.43 -1.37
CA GLU A 24 -2.34 24.39 -1.66
C GLU A 24 -1.70 23.10 -2.21
N ALA A 25 -0.79 23.21 -3.19
CA ALA A 25 -0.11 22.03 -3.73
C ALA A 25 0.77 21.32 -2.69
N ARG A 26 1.33 22.06 -1.71
CA ARG A 26 2.08 21.46 -0.60
C ARG A 26 1.16 20.75 0.37
N GLN A 27 0.02 21.36 0.69
CA GLN A 27 -0.97 20.75 1.58
C GLN A 27 -1.50 19.46 0.96
N GLN A 28 -1.94 19.51 -0.30
CA GLN A 28 -2.42 18.34 -1.03
C GLN A 28 -1.36 17.22 -1.09
N ALA A 29 -0.09 17.59 -1.33
CA ALA A 29 1.01 16.62 -1.30
C ALA A 29 1.23 16.01 0.09
N GLN A 30 1.01 16.75 1.18
CA GLN A 30 1.08 16.20 2.53
C GLN A 30 -0.08 15.25 2.79
N ASP A 31 -1.30 15.65 2.43
CA ASP A 31 -2.51 14.85 2.61
C ASP A 31 -2.40 13.51 1.88
N TYR A 32 -1.90 13.51 0.64
CA TYR A 32 -1.67 12.29 -0.13
C TYR A 32 -0.65 11.33 0.49
N ARG A 33 0.42 11.86 1.10
CA ARG A 33 1.40 11.01 1.77
C ARG A 33 0.87 10.50 3.10
N ALA A 34 0.12 11.33 3.83
CA ALA A 34 -0.56 10.92 5.05
C ALA A 34 -1.56 9.80 4.75
N TYR A 35 -2.31 9.91 3.66
CA TYR A 35 -3.24 8.87 3.21
C TYR A 35 -2.53 7.53 2.95
N ALA A 36 -1.40 7.57 2.23
CA ALA A 36 -0.57 6.39 2.00
C ALA A 36 -0.03 5.78 3.30
N GLU A 37 0.38 6.61 4.26
CA GLU A 37 0.87 6.17 5.57
C GLU A 37 -0.21 5.45 6.38
N VAL A 38 -1.46 5.94 6.37
CA VAL A 38 -2.56 5.29 7.09
C VAL A 38 -2.82 3.90 6.52
N TRP A 39 -2.93 3.77 5.20
CA TRP A 39 -3.06 2.47 4.55
C TRP A 39 -1.86 1.55 4.83
N TYR A 40 -0.65 2.09 4.81
CA TYR A 40 0.55 1.32 5.08
C TYR A 40 0.58 0.79 6.51
N ARG A 41 0.21 1.62 7.50
CA ARG A 41 0.12 1.20 8.90
C ARG A 41 -0.96 0.15 9.11
N ALA A 42 -2.11 0.29 8.47
CA ALA A 42 -3.19 -0.71 8.53
C ALA A 42 -2.70 -2.08 8.05
N LEU A 43 -1.99 -2.11 6.93
CA LEU A 43 -1.43 -3.36 6.38
C LEU A 43 -0.26 -3.90 7.19
N ARG A 44 0.64 -3.03 7.68
CA ARG A 44 1.82 -3.45 8.46
C ARG A 44 1.45 -3.97 9.84
N GLY A 45 0.51 -3.29 10.50
CA GLY A 45 0.01 -3.72 11.80
C GLY A 45 -0.69 -5.07 11.70
N TRP A 46 -1.23 -5.39 10.51
CA TRP A 46 -2.11 -6.54 10.29
C TRP A 46 -3.06 -6.64 11.47
N ASP A 47 -3.65 -5.50 11.84
CA ASP A 47 -4.22 -5.27 13.17
C ASP A 47 -5.54 -6.05 13.28
N VAL A 48 -5.37 -7.35 13.49
CA VAL A 48 -6.44 -8.33 13.59
C VAL A 48 -7.12 -8.11 14.92
N ARG A 49 -8.28 -7.44 14.88
CA ARG A 49 -9.24 -7.61 15.96
C ARG A 49 -9.82 -9.01 15.84
N GLN A 50 -9.37 -9.91 16.71
CA GLN A 50 -10.08 -11.15 16.94
C GLN A 50 -11.43 -10.79 17.53
N HIS A 51 -12.49 -10.84 16.71
CA HIS A 51 -13.83 -10.82 17.28
C HIS A 51 -13.98 -12.09 18.12
N THR A 52 -13.96 -11.93 19.44
CA THR A 52 -14.37 -12.97 20.38
C THR A 52 -15.88 -13.15 20.25
N VAL A 53 -16.34 -13.68 19.12
CA VAL A 53 -17.69 -14.21 19.02
C VAL A 53 -17.66 -15.48 19.87
N PRO A 54 -18.43 -15.56 20.97
CA PRO A 54 -18.56 -16.82 21.69
C PRO A 54 -19.24 -17.80 20.74
N VAL A 55 -18.44 -18.63 20.07
CA VAL A 55 -18.95 -19.73 19.27
C VAL A 55 -19.72 -20.62 20.25
N PRO A 56 -21.05 -20.78 20.12
CA PRO A 56 -21.77 -21.67 20.98
C PRO A 56 -21.19 -23.06 20.74
N ARG A 57 -20.58 -23.66 21.77
CA ARG A 57 -20.18 -25.06 21.74
C ARG A 57 -21.44 -25.90 21.59
N MET A 58 -21.84 -26.21 20.35
CA MET A 58 -22.81 -27.26 20.10
C MET A 58 -22.11 -28.60 20.40
N SER A 59 -22.28 -29.10 21.62
CA SER A 59 -21.93 -30.48 21.94
C SER A 59 -22.93 -31.40 21.24
N TYR A 60 -22.51 -32.00 20.12
CA TYR A 60 -23.20 -33.16 19.55
C TYR A 60 -22.90 -34.40 20.40
N ALA A 61 -23.42 -34.41 21.63
CA ALA A 61 -23.42 -35.59 22.48
C ALA A 61 -24.78 -36.28 22.39
N PHE A 62 -25.17 -36.77 21.21
CA PHE A 62 -26.32 -37.69 21.12
C PHE A 62 -26.27 -38.57 19.86
N ALA A 63 -25.44 -39.62 19.88
CA ALA A 63 -25.77 -40.96 19.35
C ALA A 63 -24.60 -41.92 19.61
N ARG A 64 -24.87 -42.99 20.36
CA ARG A 64 -23.93 -44.09 20.61
C ARG A 64 -23.61 -44.80 19.28
N GLY A 65 -22.33 -45.04 18.99
CA GLY A 65 -21.91 -46.14 18.10
C GLY A 65 -21.14 -45.80 16.82
N PHE A 66 -20.59 -44.60 16.65
CA PHE A 66 -19.67 -44.32 15.53
C PHE A 66 -18.25 -44.09 16.06
N GLU A 67 -17.30 -44.89 15.58
CA GLU A 67 -15.87 -44.61 15.78
C GLU A 67 -15.56 -43.23 15.21
N PRO A 68 -14.88 -42.33 15.96
CA PRO A 68 -14.38 -41.12 15.37
C PRO A 68 -13.19 -41.50 14.50
N ILE A 69 -13.42 -41.55 13.18
CA ILE A 69 -12.35 -41.37 12.22
C ILE A 69 -11.79 -39.98 12.49
N SER A 70 -10.70 -39.94 13.25
CA SER A 70 -9.85 -38.77 13.45
C SER A 70 -9.35 -38.36 12.08
N THR A 71 -10.12 -37.49 11.43
CA THR A 71 -9.76 -36.90 10.15
C THR A 71 -8.75 -35.82 10.51
N MET A 72 -7.47 -36.12 10.29
CA MET A 72 -6.38 -35.17 10.40
C MET A 72 -6.75 -33.86 9.68
N GLY A 73 -6.75 -32.76 10.43
CA GLY A 73 -6.96 -31.42 9.88
C GLY A 73 -8.09 -30.62 10.55
N GLU A 74 -8.16 -30.58 11.88
CA GLU A 74 -8.91 -29.52 12.58
C GLU A 74 -8.16 -28.19 12.37
N GLY A 75 -8.33 -27.58 11.20
CA GLY A 75 -8.31 -26.13 11.10
C GLY A 75 -9.50 -25.64 11.90
N GLY A 76 -9.25 -25.07 13.08
CA GLY A 76 -10.29 -24.46 13.91
C GLY A 76 -11.17 -23.49 13.10
N PRO A 77 -12.37 -23.15 13.61
CA PRO A 77 -13.28 -22.27 12.89
C PRO A 77 -12.55 -20.99 12.48
N ASP A 78 -12.63 -20.65 11.18
CA ASP A 78 -12.08 -19.44 10.59
C ASP A 78 -12.68 -18.24 11.35
N LEU A 79 -11.97 -17.76 12.37
CA LEU A 79 -12.40 -16.59 13.13
C LEU A 79 -12.35 -15.43 12.13
N PRO A 80 -13.45 -14.68 11.91
CA PRO A 80 -13.46 -13.60 10.95
C PRO A 80 -12.55 -12.49 11.46
N THR A 81 -11.32 -12.49 10.95
CA THR A 81 -10.33 -11.45 11.20
C THR A 81 -10.61 -10.31 10.24
N ALA A 82 -11.08 -9.19 10.80
CA ALA A 82 -11.32 -7.97 10.05
C ALA A 82 -10.13 -7.02 10.18
N LEU A 83 -9.71 -6.44 9.05
CA LEU A 83 -8.65 -5.45 8.97
C LEU A 83 -9.28 -4.06 8.86
N LEU A 84 -8.93 -3.18 9.80
CA LEU A 84 -9.39 -1.79 9.79
C LEU A 84 -8.61 -1.01 8.73
N THR A 85 -9.29 -0.68 7.64
CA THR A 85 -8.75 0.16 6.55
C THR A 85 -9.42 1.53 6.55
N PRO A 86 -8.84 2.53 5.85
CA PRO A 86 -9.48 3.83 5.65
C PRO A 86 -10.90 3.76 5.05
N ILE A 87 -11.18 2.72 4.27
CA ILE A 87 -12.50 2.50 3.66
C ILE A 87 -13.47 1.67 4.52
N GLY A 88 -13.04 1.25 5.71
CA GLY A 88 -13.83 0.45 6.65
C GLY A 88 -13.20 -0.90 7.00
N GLU A 89 -14.01 -1.82 7.50
CA GLU A 89 -13.59 -3.18 7.86
C GLU A 89 -13.57 -4.07 6.60
N LEU A 90 -12.39 -4.55 6.23
CA LEU A 90 -12.22 -5.53 5.16
C LEU A 90 -11.87 -6.90 5.74
N ARG A 91 -12.28 -7.97 5.06
CA ARG A 91 -11.88 -9.32 5.50
C ARG A 91 -10.40 -9.54 5.19
N GLU A 92 -9.68 -10.13 6.11
CA GLU A 92 -8.27 -10.48 5.90
C GLU A 92 -8.07 -11.33 4.64
N THR A 93 -8.96 -12.30 4.42
CA THR A 93 -8.91 -13.20 3.26
C THR A 93 -9.07 -12.46 1.93
N GLU A 94 -9.85 -11.38 1.89
CA GLU A 94 -10.02 -10.55 0.69
C GLU A 94 -8.76 -9.77 0.38
N VAL A 95 -8.16 -9.14 1.39
CA VAL A 95 -6.89 -8.41 1.26
C VAL A 95 -5.75 -9.36 0.87
N ALA A 96 -5.66 -10.52 1.53
CA ALA A 96 -4.66 -11.54 1.22
C ALA A 96 -4.81 -12.07 -0.22
N ARG A 97 -6.05 -12.34 -0.65
CA ARG A 97 -6.33 -12.80 -2.02
C ARG A 97 -5.98 -11.74 -3.07
N ALA A 98 -6.27 -10.47 -2.78
CA ALA A 98 -5.88 -9.36 -3.66
C ALA A 98 -4.36 -9.27 -3.81
N ILE A 99 -3.61 -9.35 -2.70
CA ILE A 99 -2.14 -9.38 -2.73
C ILE A 99 -1.62 -10.58 -3.53
N SER A 100 -2.12 -11.79 -3.27
CA SER A 100 -1.72 -12.99 -4.02
C SER A 100 -2.04 -12.88 -5.51
N SER A 101 -3.17 -12.29 -5.87
CA SER A 101 -3.52 -12.01 -7.27
C SER A 101 -2.58 -10.99 -7.91
N MET A 102 -2.11 -9.98 -7.17
CA MET A 102 -1.12 -9.02 -7.67
C MET A 102 0.25 -9.69 -7.88
N VAL A 103 0.68 -10.55 -6.96
CA VAL A 103 1.93 -11.33 -7.10
C VAL A 103 1.86 -12.27 -8.30
N ALA A 104 0.70 -12.89 -8.56
CA ALA A 104 0.53 -13.77 -9.73
C ALA A 104 0.29 -13.01 -11.06
N SER A 105 0.20 -11.69 -11.03
CA SER A 105 -0.14 -10.89 -12.21
C SER A 105 1.00 -10.92 -13.25
N PRO A 106 0.69 -11.08 -14.56
CA PRO A 106 1.69 -10.98 -15.62
C PRO A 106 2.14 -9.53 -15.90
N VAL A 107 1.39 -8.53 -15.40
CA VAL A 107 1.74 -7.11 -15.52
C VAL A 107 2.92 -6.79 -14.58
N PRO A 108 4.09 -6.38 -15.08
CA PRO A 108 5.31 -6.19 -14.26
C PRO A 108 5.11 -5.25 -13.07
N ASP A 109 4.43 -4.11 -13.28
CA ASP A 109 4.19 -3.13 -12.23
C ASP A 109 3.33 -3.69 -11.10
N ARG A 110 2.30 -4.47 -11.44
CA ARG A 110 1.43 -5.13 -10.45
C ARG A 110 2.16 -6.25 -9.72
N HIS A 111 2.96 -7.04 -10.43
CA HIS A 111 3.79 -8.08 -9.84
C HIS A 111 4.79 -7.50 -8.84
N ALA A 112 5.50 -6.42 -9.22
CA ALA A 112 6.43 -5.73 -8.36
C ALA A 112 5.74 -5.15 -7.11
N ALA A 113 4.57 -4.53 -7.28
CA ALA A 113 3.75 -4.05 -6.16
C ALA A 113 3.34 -5.19 -5.22
N GLY A 114 2.85 -6.32 -5.76
CA GLY A 114 2.50 -7.50 -4.97
C GLY A 114 3.68 -8.03 -4.16
N GLY A 115 4.87 -8.12 -4.77
CA GLY A 115 6.08 -8.54 -4.08
C GLY A 115 6.51 -7.60 -2.95
N LEU A 116 6.25 -6.30 -3.06
CA LEU A 116 6.46 -5.35 -1.97
C LEU A 116 5.44 -5.53 -0.84
N LEU A 117 4.16 -5.75 -1.17
CA LEU A 117 3.10 -5.98 -0.18
C LEU A 117 3.34 -7.25 0.65
N GLU A 118 3.81 -8.32 0.02
CA GLU A 118 4.24 -9.55 0.72
C GLU A 118 5.35 -9.27 1.75
N ARG A 119 6.29 -8.36 1.45
CA ARG A 119 7.33 -7.96 2.41
C ARG A 119 6.78 -7.15 3.57
N VAL A 120 5.75 -6.33 3.34
CA VAL A 120 5.06 -5.59 4.41
C VAL A 120 4.36 -6.56 5.36
N ARG A 121 3.76 -7.63 4.83
CA ARG A 121 3.11 -8.68 5.63
C ARG A 121 4.11 -9.56 6.40
N GLY A 122 5.17 -10.01 5.72
CA GLY A 122 6.00 -11.10 6.22
C GLY A 122 7.35 -10.72 6.83
N SER A 123 7.83 -9.47 6.69
CA SER A 123 9.24 -9.17 6.96
C SER A 123 9.47 -7.97 7.89
N LEU A 124 10.50 -8.09 8.73
CA LEU A 124 11.10 -7.01 9.52
C LEU A 124 11.82 -5.96 8.64
N THR A 125 11.99 -6.22 7.34
CA THR A 125 12.78 -5.37 6.43
C THR A 125 11.97 -4.24 5.77
N ALA A 126 10.66 -4.19 6.00
CA ALA A 126 9.80 -3.10 5.57
C ALA A 126 10.00 -1.85 6.47
N PRO A 127 10.03 -0.64 5.91
CA PRO A 127 10.27 0.59 6.68
C PRO A 127 9.19 0.82 7.74
N VAL A 128 9.54 1.19 8.98
CA VAL A 128 8.54 1.36 10.06
C VAL A 128 7.43 2.35 9.69
N SER A 129 7.81 3.43 9.00
CA SER A 129 6.94 4.50 8.52
C SER A 129 7.40 4.91 7.12
N LEU A 130 6.45 5.27 6.25
CA LEU A 130 6.73 5.88 4.95
C LEU A 130 7.06 7.37 5.10
N LEU A 131 6.63 7.99 6.20
CA LEU A 131 6.83 9.41 6.47
C LEU A 131 7.95 9.67 7.49
N ARG A 132 8.67 10.78 7.29
CA ARG A 132 9.56 11.40 8.28
C ARG A 132 8.82 12.51 9.07
N GLU A 133 9.37 12.93 10.21
CA GLU A 133 8.78 13.97 11.07
C GLU A 133 8.49 15.31 10.37
N GLY A 134 9.18 15.60 9.26
CA GLY A 134 8.92 16.79 8.40
C GLY A 134 7.96 16.56 7.22
N GLY A 135 7.14 15.50 7.22
CA GLY A 135 6.09 15.26 6.21
C GLY A 135 6.59 14.84 4.81
N GLY A 136 7.89 14.55 4.68
CA GLY A 136 8.48 13.97 3.46
C GLY A 136 8.55 12.45 3.51
N TRP A 137 8.87 11.82 2.38
CA TRP A 137 9.17 10.39 2.35
C TRP A 137 10.39 10.07 3.23
N SER A 138 10.32 8.97 3.98
CA SER A 138 11.43 8.45 4.75
C SER A 138 12.55 7.97 3.84
N TYR A 139 13.80 8.00 4.34
CA TYR A 139 14.96 7.58 3.55
C TYR A 139 15.07 6.04 3.55
N PRO A 140 15.35 5.38 2.39
CA PRO A 140 15.53 5.95 1.05
C PRO A 140 14.19 6.32 0.38
N ALA A 141 14.09 7.54 -0.16
CA ALA A 141 12.83 8.10 -0.68
C ALA A 141 12.24 7.31 -1.86
N ALA A 142 13.07 6.79 -2.76
CA ALA A 142 12.62 5.97 -3.89
C ALA A 142 11.97 4.66 -3.40
N ARG A 143 12.62 4.00 -2.44
CA ARG A 143 12.12 2.73 -1.87
C ARG A 143 10.80 2.94 -1.13
N THR A 144 10.68 4.01 -0.34
CA THR A 144 9.48 4.31 0.46
C THR A 144 8.33 4.79 -0.41
N ALA A 145 8.60 5.57 -1.46
CA ALA A 145 7.62 5.88 -2.50
C ALA A 145 7.14 4.61 -3.23
N GLY A 146 8.03 3.62 -3.48
CA GLY A 146 7.65 2.33 -4.04
C GLY A 146 6.64 1.56 -3.18
N TYR A 147 6.85 1.52 -1.86
CA TYR A 147 5.87 0.96 -0.92
C TYR A 147 4.55 1.74 -0.93
N ALA A 148 4.60 3.08 -0.99
CA ALA A 148 3.39 3.90 -1.09
C ALA A 148 2.58 3.57 -2.36
N VAL A 149 3.26 3.43 -3.51
CA VAL A 149 2.61 3.03 -4.77
C VAL A 149 1.97 1.65 -4.64
N ALA A 150 2.68 0.68 -4.05
CA ALA A 150 2.16 -0.68 -3.90
C ALA A 150 0.88 -0.71 -3.04
N VAL A 151 0.90 -0.01 -1.91
CA VAL A 151 -0.22 0.09 -0.97
C VAL A 151 -1.42 0.81 -1.59
N LEU A 152 -1.20 1.94 -2.26
CA LEU A 152 -2.29 2.68 -2.91
C LEU A 152 -2.85 1.92 -4.13
N THR A 153 -2.02 1.13 -4.81
CA THR A 153 -2.50 0.23 -5.88
C THR A 153 -3.42 -0.82 -5.29
N LEU A 154 -3.07 -1.41 -4.14
CA LEU A 154 -3.94 -2.33 -3.43
C LEU A 154 -5.26 -1.66 -3.02
N ALA A 155 -5.21 -0.45 -2.46
CA ALA A 155 -6.41 0.31 -2.08
C ALA A 155 -7.37 0.49 -3.27
N VAL A 156 -6.86 0.92 -4.42
CA VAL A 156 -7.66 1.05 -5.66
C VAL A 156 -8.23 -0.30 -6.09
N THR A 157 -7.46 -1.39 -6.01
CA THR A 157 -7.99 -2.73 -6.34
C THR A 157 -9.09 -3.21 -5.41
N LEU A 158 -9.11 -2.73 -4.16
CA LEU A 158 -10.14 -3.01 -3.16
C LEU A 158 -11.37 -2.08 -3.29
N GLY A 159 -11.37 -1.16 -4.27
CA GLY A 159 -12.50 -0.28 -4.57
C GLY A 159 -12.41 1.12 -3.95
N ASP A 160 -11.27 1.49 -3.37
CA ASP A 160 -11.04 2.83 -2.84
C ASP A 160 -10.79 3.84 -3.98
N ALA A 161 -11.83 4.59 -4.34
CA ALA A 161 -11.74 5.64 -5.36
C ALA A 161 -10.90 6.84 -4.89
N GLU A 162 -10.84 7.12 -3.58
CA GLU A 162 -10.07 8.26 -3.04
C GLU A 162 -8.56 8.02 -3.17
N ALA A 163 -8.12 6.77 -3.23
CA ALA A 163 -6.72 6.39 -3.42
C ALA A 163 -6.15 6.72 -4.82
N GLU A 164 -6.98 6.97 -5.84
CA GLU A 164 -6.48 7.22 -7.21
C GLU A 164 -5.61 8.47 -7.32
N GLY A 165 -6.02 9.58 -6.68
CA GLY A 165 -5.27 10.83 -6.66
C GLY A 165 -3.89 10.68 -6.00
N PRO A 166 -3.82 10.19 -4.75
CA PRO A 166 -2.59 9.83 -4.07
C PRO A 166 -1.71 8.87 -4.89
N LEU A 167 -2.29 7.88 -5.57
CA LEU A 167 -1.55 6.90 -6.37
C LEU A 167 -0.80 7.57 -7.52
N ARG A 168 -1.49 8.41 -8.30
CA ARG A 168 -0.89 9.16 -9.42
C ARG A 168 0.23 10.08 -8.92
N TYR A 169 0.02 10.70 -7.76
CA TYR A 169 1.04 11.52 -7.11
C TYR A 169 2.27 10.69 -6.73
N ALA A 170 2.10 9.56 -6.04
CA ALA A 170 3.20 8.70 -5.61
C ALA A 170 4.00 8.15 -6.80
N GLN A 171 3.33 7.74 -7.88
CA GLN A 171 3.97 7.31 -9.14
C GLN A 171 4.77 8.41 -9.81
N ALA A 172 4.29 9.66 -9.78
CA ALA A 172 5.03 10.80 -10.31
C ALA A 172 6.29 11.10 -9.48
N VAL A 173 6.20 10.97 -8.15
CA VAL A 173 7.37 11.13 -7.27
C VAL A 173 8.39 10.02 -7.50
N LEU A 174 7.96 8.77 -7.60
CA LEU A 174 8.85 7.62 -7.82
C LEU A 174 9.66 7.79 -9.12
N ARG A 175 8.99 8.06 -10.24
CA ARG A 175 9.64 8.32 -11.54
C ARG A 175 10.65 9.46 -11.49
N ARG A 176 10.34 10.52 -10.74
CA ARG A 176 11.27 11.64 -10.55
C ARG A 176 12.51 11.24 -9.76
N GLN A 177 12.36 10.41 -8.73
CA GLN A 177 13.48 9.93 -7.93
C GLN A 177 14.38 8.99 -8.74
N GLU A 178 13.80 8.08 -9.52
CA GLU A 178 14.54 7.18 -10.40
C GLU A 178 15.37 7.95 -11.43
N ALA A 179 14.78 8.97 -12.06
CA ALA A 179 15.49 9.84 -12.99
C ALA A 179 16.64 10.62 -12.33
N GLN A 180 16.48 11.02 -11.06
CA GLN A 180 17.54 11.70 -10.31
C GLN A 180 18.68 10.75 -9.95
N SER A 181 18.38 9.51 -9.57
CA SER A 181 19.39 8.48 -9.30
C SER A 181 20.21 8.13 -10.54
N SER A 182 19.57 8.00 -11.72
CA SER A 182 20.28 7.69 -12.96
C SER A 182 21.24 8.79 -13.43
N CYS A 183 20.96 10.06 -13.12
CA CYS A 183 21.84 11.18 -13.50
C CYS A 183 23.05 11.37 -12.59
N VAL A 184 23.06 10.77 -11.39
CA VAL A 184 24.19 10.89 -10.44
C VAL A 184 25.25 9.80 -10.68
N GLU A 185 24.88 8.71 -11.34
CA GLU A 185 25.76 7.57 -11.63
C GLU A 185 26.42 7.63 -13.03
N SER A 186 26.06 8.62 -13.85
CA SER A 186 26.67 8.88 -15.19
C SER A 186 27.65 10.05 -15.13
#